data_AF-A0A4P6HL59-F1
#
_entry.id   AF-A0A4P6HL59-F1
#
_cell.length_a   1.000
_cell.length_b   1.000
_cell.length_c   1.000
_cell.angle_alpha   90.00
_cell.angle_beta   90.00
_cell.angle_gamma   90.00
#
_symmetry.space_group_name_H-M   'P 1'
#
loop_
_entity.id
_entity.type
_entity.pdbx_description
1 polymer ?
#
loop_
_entity_poly.entity_id
_entity_poly.type
_entity_poly.pdbx_seq_one_letter_code
_entity_poly.pdbx_strand_id
1 'polypeptide(L)'
;MECGLARGAPWRVCDRGTRLASTGGNMDKLTPPITSPNAARGSVMVAVIGTLILLGVLAAAIQKQFGASSSSMVTENRTDSAGYAASSGLAFAAVQKDSALAAMHTAGATTYTLGTGLTFTLTVGAKNTGTGKYPVTVVGTSSPGTGLEANAYMSASITPAASSNTNTGGVSDYVMSTGGTAKVAGYVAGDVLADTVTLQGGSTVAGSLTTTSTTTPLVISGGVTVGGTGEVICSNSSITVSGGSQVVNGTLYSQGDVTIDGGATVNGDIYAKGSVTVSGGSTVNGNIHSQASVSLTSAKIGSSTVKRYIYAGGTVTATGGSTIYVDIHSQTNIALQNITVYGNMYAKTGVTTDKNKTKFTGNTYTNPTAPTAPVACATYTAPTAPIFTATTTLPSNGDILLSAGNHYYKSFTRSNWTRYCLDVSSGDINIFVSGDAKITGEIYIKTASSNNCYTNRMSNINEAYASEAAKVFLYTGGEFTLSGGTNWFGTVLANGNIQPAGGSSIIGSLHSINGSVNPNSSWYEIKYVKSNYLSSH
;
A
#
# COMPACT_ATOMS: atom_id res chain seq x y z
N MET A 1 -56.66 47.72 -27.31
CA MET A 1 -56.77 48.40 -26.01
C MET A 1 -55.36 48.75 -25.56
N GLU A 2 -55.21 50.01 -25.14
CA GLU A 2 -54.11 50.62 -24.37
C GLU A 2 -52.67 50.62 -24.93
N CYS A 3 -52.12 51.84 -24.98
CA CYS A 3 -50.75 52.21 -25.28
C CYS A 3 -49.86 52.18 -24.03
N GLY A 4 -48.55 51.96 -24.21
CA GLY A 4 -47.53 52.22 -23.18
C GLY A 4 -46.12 52.40 -23.77
N LEU A 5 -45.54 53.59 -23.54
CA LEU A 5 -44.24 54.19 -23.96
C LEU A 5 -43.00 53.29 -23.67
N ALA A 6 -41.99 53.09 -24.53
CA ALA A 6 -40.98 53.94 -25.20
C ALA A 6 -39.63 54.13 -24.44
N ARG A 7 -38.53 53.57 -25.00
CA ARG A 7 -37.20 54.18 -25.31
C ARG A 7 -36.01 53.20 -25.18
N GLY A 8 -35.21 53.05 -26.26
CA GLY A 8 -33.83 52.52 -26.24
C GLY A 8 -33.46 51.53 -27.37
N ALA A 9 -33.03 52.04 -28.53
CA ALA A 9 -32.65 51.34 -29.77
C ALA A 9 -31.41 50.40 -29.61
N PRO A 10 -31.02 49.49 -30.55
CA PRO A 10 -31.13 49.64 -32.02
C PRO A 10 -31.53 48.42 -32.88
N TRP A 11 -31.79 48.75 -34.15
CA TRP A 11 -31.96 47.90 -35.35
C TRP A 11 -33.38 47.55 -35.78
N ARG A 12 -33.77 48.18 -36.89
CA ARG A 12 -34.99 47.98 -37.68
C ARG A 12 -34.76 46.89 -38.72
N VAL A 13 -35.71 45.96 -38.87
CA VAL A 13 -36.12 45.41 -40.17
C VAL A 13 -37.64 45.31 -40.18
N CYS A 14 -38.26 45.90 -41.20
CA CYS A 14 -39.70 45.93 -41.44
C CYS A 14 -40.17 44.71 -42.26
N ASP A 15 -41.14 43.99 -41.71
CA ASP A 15 -42.46 43.62 -42.25
C ASP A 15 -42.65 43.01 -43.66
N ARG A 16 -43.31 41.84 -43.70
CA ARG A 16 -44.65 41.52 -44.29
C ARG A 16 -44.76 39.99 -44.40
N GLY A 17 -45.61 39.29 -43.63
CA GLY A 17 -47.09 39.21 -43.76
C GLY A 17 -47.41 37.98 -44.63
N THR A 18 -48.35 37.06 -44.40
CA THR A 18 -49.51 36.83 -43.51
C THR A 18 -49.92 35.36 -43.79
N ARG A 19 -50.04 34.44 -42.83
CA ARG A 19 -51.21 34.03 -42.02
C ARG A 19 -52.50 33.61 -42.74
N LEU A 20 -53.09 32.54 -42.17
CA LEU A 20 -54.46 31.97 -42.20
C LEU A 20 -54.68 30.82 -43.22
N ALA A 21 -54.75 29.55 -42.80
CA ALA A 21 -55.75 28.84 -41.98
C ALA A 21 -57.06 28.53 -42.72
N SER A 22 -57.36 27.26 -42.98
CA SER A 22 -58.35 26.46 -42.23
C SER A 22 -58.83 25.24 -43.03
N THR A 23 -59.32 24.27 -42.25
CA THR A 23 -59.76 22.90 -42.50
C THR A 23 -61.15 22.76 -43.14
N GLY A 24 -61.39 21.62 -43.82
CA GLY A 24 -62.73 21.02 -43.95
C GLY A 24 -62.92 20.17 -45.21
N GLY A 25 -63.14 18.86 -45.07
CA GLY A 25 -63.43 17.92 -46.17
C GLY A 25 -64.93 17.65 -46.38
N ASN A 26 -65.32 17.00 -47.50
CA ASN A 26 -65.79 15.60 -47.60
C ASN A 26 -66.43 15.26 -48.97
N MET A 27 -66.39 13.95 -49.32
CA MET A 27 -67.28 13.13 -50.18
C MET A 27 -67.23 13.09 -51.74
N ASP A 28 -66.82 11.89 -52.21
CA ASP A 28 -67.45 10.95 -53.18
C ASP A 28 -67.50 11.11 -54.73
N LYS A 29 -67.23 9.93 -55.36
CA LYS A 29 -67.77 9.32 -56.61
C LYS A 29 -67.11 9.57 -57.99
N LEU A 30 -66.44 8.55 -58.56
CA LEU A 30 -66.91 7.68 -59.69
C LEU A 30 -65.82 6.75 -60.27
N THR A 31 -66.29 5.61 -60.76
CA THR A 31 -65.68 4.35 -61.28
C THR A 31 -64.85 4.39 -62.59
N PRO A 32 -63.99 3.38 -62.88
CA PRO A 32 -63.37 3.14 -64.20
C PRO A 32 -64.05 1.99 -65.01
N PRO A 33 -63.84 1.88 -66.34
CA PRO A 33 -64.42 0.82 -67.17
C PRO A 33 -63.49 -0.41 -67.38
N ILE A 34 -64.11 -1.55 -67.67
CA ILE A 34 -63.52 -2.89 -67.84
C ILE A 34 -63.47 -3.27 -69.33
N THR A 35 -62.36 -3.86 -69.81
CA THR A 35 -62.24 -4.93 -70.86
C THR A 35 -60.78 -5.45 -70.80
N SER A 36 -60.36 -6.68 -71.08
CA SER A 36 -60.85 -8.07 -71.16
C SER A 36 -59.58 -8.97 -71.18
N PRO A 37 -59.53 -10.17 -70.56
CA PRO A 37 -58.30 -10.96 -70.42
C PRO A 37 -58.17 -12.05 -71.49
N ASN A 38 -56.95 -12.36 -71.95
CA ASN A 38 -56.46 -13.73 -72.27
C ASN A 38 -55.09 -13.70 -72.98
N ALA A 39 -54.00 -13.51 -72.22
CA ALA A 39 -52.63 -13.81 -72.69
C ALA A 39 -51.60 -14.00 -71.54
N ALA A 40 -52.02 -14.39 -70.32
CA ALA A 40 -51.16 -14.28 -69.13
C ALA A 40 -51.03 -15.58 -68.31
N ARG A 41 -51.00 -16.76 -68.95
CA ARG A 41 -50.80 -18.04 -68.23
C ARG A 41 -49.49 -18.78 -68.56
N GLY A 42 -48.81 -18.44 -69.66
CA GLY A 42 -47.51 -19.05 -70.00
C GLY A 42 -46.29 -18.36 -69.36
N SER A 43 -46.31 -17.04 -69.21
CA SER A 43 -45.17 -16.26 -68.69
C SER A 43 -45.00 -16.35 -67.18
N VAL A 44 -46.09 -16.56 -66.44
CA VAL A 44 -46.05 -16.61 -64.96
C VAL A 44 -45.32 -17.86 -64.48
N MET A 45 -45.48 -19.01 -65.13
CA MET A 45 -44.85 -20.25 -64.67
C MET A 45 -43.33 -20.26 -64.94
N VAL A 46 -42.89 -19.72 -66.08
CA VAL A 46 -41.46 -19.58 -66.40
C VAL A 46 -40.80 -18.56 -65.48
N ALA A 47 -41.49 -17.48 -65.13
CA ALA A 47 -41.00 -16.49 -64.17
C ALA A 47 -40.82 -17.09 -62.76
N VAL A 48 -41.73 -17.98 -62.32
CA VAL A 48 -41.66 -18.65 -61.01
C VAL A 48 -40.50 -19.66 -60.95
N ILE A 49 -40.28 -20.45 -62.01
CA ILE A 49 -39.15 -21.39 -62.06
C ILE A 49 -37.82 -20.63 -62.12
N GLY A 50 -37.75 -19.55 -62.91
CA GLY A 50 -36.58 -18.69 -62.98
C GLY A 50 -36.23 -18.04 -61.64
N THR A 51 -37.23 -17.60 -60.87
CA THR A 51 -37.01 -17.03 -59.53
C THR A 51 -36.60 -18.07 -58.50
N LEU A 52 -37.16 -19.30 -58.54
CA LEU A 52 -36.75 -20.38 -57.64
C LEU A 52 -35.30 -20.83 -57.88
N ILE A 53 -34.86 -20.91 -59.14
CA ILE A 53 -33.45 -21.21 -59.47
C ILE A 53 -32.54 -20.05 -59.01
N LEU A 54 -32.96 -18.80 -59.21
CA LEU A 54 -32.21 -17.63 -58.73
C LEU A 54 -32.07 -17.63 -57.20
N LEU A 55 -33.14 -17.96 -56.47
CA LEU A 55 -33.15 -18.06 -55.01
C LEU A 55 -32.28 -19.22 -54.51
N GLY A 56 -32.24 -20.35 -55.21
CA GLY A 56 -31.35 -21.48 -54.88
C GLY A 56 -29.86 -21.13 -55.04
N VAL A 57 -29.50 -20.41 -56.10
CA VAL A 57 -28.12 -19.92 -56.32
C VAL A 57 -27.76 -18.84 -55.31
N LEU A 58 -28.69 -17.95 -54.97
CA LEU A 58 -28.50 -16.92 -53.96
C LEU A 58 -28.31 -17.55 -52.56
N ALA A 59 -29.06 -18.59 -52.22
CA ALA A 59 -28.92 -19.31 -50.95
C ALA A 59 -27.55 -20.02 -50.83
N ALA A 60 -27.03 -20.61 -51.93
CA ALA A 60 -25.71 -21.23 -51.95
C ALA A 60 -24.55 -20.20 -51.85
N ALA A 61 -24.73 -19.01 -52.41
CA ALA A 61 -23.78 -17.90 -52.28
C ALA A 61 -23.78 -17.32 -50.86
N ILE A 62 -24.98 -17.15 -50.28
CA ILE A 62 -25.20 -16.71 -48.89
C ILE A 62 -24.52 -17.69 -47.92
N GLN A 63 -24.71 -19.01 -48.04
CA GLN A 63 -24.06 -19.97 -47.13
C GLN A 63 -22.53 -19.89 -47.12
N LYS A 64 -21.88 -19.64 -48.27
CA LYS A 64 -20.41 -19.47 -48.32
C LYS A 64 -19.93 -18.17 -47.68
N GLN A 65 -20.76 -17.13 -47.71
CA GLN A 65 -20.44 -15.82 -47.14
C GLN A 65 -20.65 -15.78 -45.61
N PHE A 66 -21.67 -16.47 -45.08
CA PHE A 66 -21.90 -16.56 -43.63
C PHE A 66 -20.97 -17.53 -42.89
N GLY A 67 -20.44 -18.57 -43.55
CA GLY A 67 -19.45 -19.48 -42.96
C GLY A 67 -18.08 -18.84 -42.69
N ALA A 68 -17.66 -17.91 -43.57
CA ALA A 68 -16.42 -17.15 -43.38
C ALA A 68 -16.55 -16.06 -42.32
N SER A 69 -17.69 -15.35 -42.28
CA SER A 69 -17.94 -14.27 -41.32
C SER A 69 -18.15 -14.77 -39.88
N SER A 70 -18.77 -15.94 -39.70
CA SER A 70 -18.96 -16.54 -38.37
C SER A 70 -17.67 -17.13 -37.81
N SER A 71 -16.82 -17.74 -38.64
CA SER A 71 -15.50 -18.24 -38.22
C SER A 71 -14.50 -17.13 -37.94
N SER A 72 -14.52 -16.03 -38.70
CA SER A 72 -13.70 -14.85 -38.42
C SER A 72 -14.12 -14.17 -37.11
N MET A 73 -15.43 -13.97 -36.88
CA MET A 73 -15.91 -13.37 -35.62
C MET A 73 -15.66 -14.25 -34.40
N VAL A 74 -15.75 -15.57 -34.53
CA VAL A 74 -15.44 -16.49 -33.44
C VAL A 74 -13.93 -16.52 -33.14
N THR A 75 -13.08 -16.40 -34.16
CA THR A 75 -11.61 -16.35 -33.99
C THR A 75 -11.15 -15.01 -33.40
N GLU A 76 -11.75 -13.90 -33.83
CA GLU A 76 -11.51 -12.55 -33.32
C GLU A 76 -11.92 -12.45 -31.84
N ASN A 77 -13.14 -12.88 -31.49
CA ASN A 77 -13.62 -12.92 -30.10
C ASN A 77 -12.74 -13.77 -29.16
N ARG A 78 -12.14 -14.85 -29.66
CA ARG A 78 -11.25 -15.72 -28.86
C ARG A 78 -9.88 -15.11 -28.65
N THR A 79 -9.34 -14.46 -29.68
CA THR A 79 -8.06 -13.76 -29.60
C THR A 79 -8.18 -12.57 -28.64
N ASP A 80 -9.30 -11.86 -28.68
CA ASP A 80 -9.62 -10.81 -27.72
C ASP A 80 -9.78 -11.37 -26.30
N SER A 81 -10.46 -12.49 -26.15
CA SER A 81 -10.61 -13.16 -24.84
C SER A 81 -9.27 -13.60 -24.24
N ALA A 82 -8.36 -14.14 -25.06
CA ALA A 82 -7.00 -14.45 -24.65
C ALA A 82 -6.22 -13.17 -24.29
N GLY A 83 -6.41 -12.08 -25.04
CA GLY A 83 -5.84 -10.76 -24.75
C GLY A 83 -6.32 -10.19 -23.41
N TYR A 84 -7.61 -10.32 -23.09
CA TYR A 84 -8.15 -9.94 -21.79
C TYR A 84 -7.56 -10.78 -20.65
N ALA A 85 -7.42 -12.10 -20.84
CA ALA A 85 -6.78 -12.97 -19.86
C ALA A 85 -5.31 -12.58 -19.61
N ALA A 86 -4.56 -12.23 -20.67
CA ALA A 86 -3.18 -11.73 -20.55
C ALA A 86 -3.12 -10.39 -19.81
N SER A 87 -4.04 -9.47 -20.11
CA SER A 87 -4.16 -8.18 -19.42
C SER A 87 -4.52 -8.36 -17.94
N SER A 88 -5.38 -9.34 -17.61
CA SER A 88 -5.70 -9.69 -16.23
C SER A 88 -4.48 -10.22 -15.49
N GLY A 89 -3.64 -11.03 -16.13
CA GLY A 89 -2.38 -11.48 -15.52
C GLY A 89 -1.38 -10.37 -15.26
N LEU A 90 -1.29 -9.38 -16.16
CA LEU A 90 -0.47 -8.18 -15.93
C LEU A 90 -1.01 -7.32 -14.79
N ALA A 91 -2.32 -7.10 -14.75
CA ALA A 91 -2.97 -6.39 -13.65
C ALA A 91 -2.79 -7.11 -12.31
N PHE A 92 -2.89 -8.45 -12.31
CA PHE A 92 -2.63 -9.28 -11.13
C PHE A 92 -1.18 -9.12 -10.64
N ALA A 93 -0.19 -9.13 -11.53
CA ALA A 93 1.21 -8.90 -11.18
C ALA A 93 1.45 -7.48 -10.65
N ALA A 94 0.79 -6.48 -11.23
CA ALA A 94 0.93 -5.06 -10.86
C ALA A 94 0.48 -4.74 -9.43
N VAL A 95 -0.36 -5.58 -8.82
CA VAL A 95 -0.82 -5.41 -7.43
C VAL A 95 -0.05 -6.26 -6.42
N GLN A 96 0.93 -7.06 -6.86
CA GLN A 96 1.72 -7.92 -5.98
C GLN A 96 2.81 -7.13 -5.23
N LYS A 97 3.02 -7.52 -3.97
CA LYS A 97 4.12 -7.05 -3.12
C LYS A 97 5.46 -7.63 -3.57
N ASP A 98 6.56 -7.03 -3.12
CA ASP A 98 7.92 -7.45 -3.47
C ASP A 98 8.20 -8.92 -3.12
N SER A 99 7.78 -9.36 -1.93
CA SER A 99 7.93 -10.77 -1.49
C SER A 99 7.11 -11.74 -2.34
N ALA A 100 5.91 -11.35 -2.76
CA ALA A 100 5.05 -12.17 -3.61
C ALA A 100 5.64 -12.31 -5.03
N LEU A 101 6.17 -11.22 -5.60
CA LEU A 101 6.85 -11.27 -6.89
C LEU A 101 8.15 -12.08 -6.83
N ALA A 102 8.90 -12.00 -5.74
CA ALA A 102 10.10 -12.83 -5.52
C ALA A 102 9.75 -14.33 -5.38
N ALA A 103 8.65 -14.65 -4.68
CA ALA A 103 8.15 -16.01 -4.57
C ALA A 103 7.67 -16.55 -5.93
N MET A 104 6.95 -15.74 -6.71
CA MET A 104 6.53 -16.08 -8.08
C MET A 104 7.71 -16.27 -9.02
N HIS A 105 8.77 -15.46 -8.87
CA HIS A 105 10.02 -15.67 -9.61
C HIS A 105 10.64 -17.05 -9.30
N THR A 106 10.68 -17.42 -8.03
CA THR A 106 11.22 -18.72 -7.58
C THR A 106 10.36 -19.89 -8.05
N ALA A 107 9.04 -19.72 -8.06
CA ALA A 107 8.09 -20.73 -8.52
C ALA A 107 8.12 -20.96 -10.05
N GLY A 108 8.62 -19.99 -10.82
CA GLY A 108 8.64 -20.05 -12.29
C GLY A 108 7.27 -19.77 -12.92
N ALA A 109 7.05 -20.30 -14.13
CA ALA A 109 5.80 -20.09 -14.85
C ALA A 109 4.61 -20.71 -14.10
N THR A 110 3.64 -19.88 -13.71
CA THR A 110 2.47 -20.29 -12.93
C THR A 110 1.19 -20.00 -13.69
N THR A 111 0.32 -21.01 -13.86
CA THR A 111 -0.96 -20.88 -14.57
C THR A 111 -2.12 -20.63 -13.61
N TYR A 112 -2.92 -19.62 -13.92
CA TYR A 112 -4.09 -19.20 -13.17
C TYR A 112 -5.34 -19.36 -14.02
N THR A 113 -6.39 -19.93 -13.43
CA THR A 113 -7.68 -20.14 -14.11
C THR A 113 -8.61 -18.98 -13.80
N LEU A 114 -9.04 -18.28 -14.85
CA LEU A 114 -10.14 -17.34 -14.81
C LEU A 114 -11.44 -18.12 -15.05
N GLY A 115 -12.62 -17.49 -14.98
CA GLY A 115 -13.91 -18.18 -15.22
C GLY A 115 -13.98 -18.99 -16.54
N THR A 116 -15.08 -19.72 -16.75
CA THR A 116 -15.27 -20.77 -17.77
C THR A 116 -14.47 -20.57 -19.07
N GLY A 117 -13.31 -21.26 -19.18
CA GLY A 117 -12.53 -21.39 -20.41
C GLY A 117 -11.38 -20.41 -20.61
N LEU A 118 -11.01 -19.61 -19.61
CA LEU A 118 -9.87 -18.67 -19.69
C LEU A 118 -8.81 -19.01 -18.66
N THR A 119 -7.55 -18.93 -19.07
CA THR A 119 -6.39 -19.05 -18.17
C THR A 119 -5.36 -17.99 -18.52
N PHE A 120 -4.47 -17.66 -17.59
CA PHE A 120 -3.25 -16.96 -17.92
C PHE A 120 -2.05 -17.61 -17.23
N THR A 121 -0.94 -17.71 -17.93
CA THR A 121 0.34 -18.17 -17.39
C THR A 121 1.24 -16.98 -17.18
N LEU A 122 1.58 -16.72 -15.92
CA LEU A 122 2.41 -15.61 -15.48
C LEU A 122 3.84 -16.11 -15.21
N THR A 123 4.83 -15.42 -15.74
CA THR A 123 6.25 -15.66 -15.42
C THR A 123 6.90 -14.35 -14.98
N VAL A 124 7.47 -14.35 -13.78
CA VAL A 124 8.17 -13.20 -13.19
C VAL A 124 9.68 -13.44 -13.27
N GLY A 125 10.42 -12.54 -13.91
CA GLY A 125 11.88 -12.57 -13.97
C GLY A 125 12.54 -11.93 -12.75
N ALA A 126 13.87 -12.03 -12.65
CA ALA A 126 14.61 -11.50 -11.52
C ALA A 126 14.44 -9.98 -11.35
N LYS A 127 14.38 -9.50 -10.10
CA LYS A 127 14.27 -8.08 -9.77
C LYS A 127 15.46 -7.30 -10.32
N ASN A 128 15.19 -6.21 -11.02
CA ASN A 128 16.23 -5.27 -11.44
C ASN A 128 16.60 -4.36 -10.26
N THR A 129 17.79 -4.55 -9.69
CA THR A 129 18.27 -3.83 -8.50
C THR A 129 18.45 -2.32 -8.70
N GLY A 130 18.65 -1.86 -9.95
CA GLY A 130 18.81 -0.44 -10.27
C GLY A 130 17.49 0.33 -10.36
N THR A 131 16.39 -0.35 -10.71
CA THR A 131 15.06 0.28 -10.87
C THR A 131 14.03 -0.20 -9.86
N GLY A 132 14.30 -1.28 -9.13
CA GLY A 132 13.39 -1.92 -8.18
C GLY A 132 12.23 -2.70 -8.82
N LYS A 133 12.23 -2.89 -10.14
CA LYS A 133 11.11 -3.49 -10.90
C LYS A 133 11.36 -4.95 -11.27
N TYR A 134 10.29 -5.70 -11.46
CA TYR A 134 10.31 -7.07 -12.00
C TYR A 134 9.90 -7.06 -13.48
N PRO A 135 10.68 -7.68 -14.38
CA PRO A 135 10.19 -7.99 -15.72
C PRO A 135 9.16 -9.11 -15.62
N VAL A 136 7.97 -8.90 -16.17
CA VAL A 136 6.84 -9.82 -16.12
C VAL A 136 6.38 -10.16 -17.53
N THR A 137 6.13 -11.44 -17.78
CA THR A 137 5.56 -11.95 -19.04
C THR A 137 4.31 -12.76 -18.73
N VAL A 138 3.28 -12.59 -19.57
CA VAL A 138 1.98 -13.24 -19.40
C VAL A 138 1.52 -13.82 -20.72
N VAL A 139 1.10 -15.09 -20.70
CA VAL A 139 0.39 -15.74 -21.80
C VAL A 139 -1.05 -15.97 -21.37
N GLY A 140 -2.00 -15.20 -21.91
CA GLY A 140 -3.42 -15.47 -21.75
C GLY A 140 -3.87 -16.53 -22.76
N THR A 141 -4.65 -17.51 -22.31
CA THR A 141 -5.12 -18.62 -23.14
C THR A 141 -6.63 -18.76 -23.01
N SER A 142 -7.33 -18.76 -24.14
CA SER A 142 -8.76 -19.09 -24.22
C SER A 142 -8.97 -20.51 -24.75
N SER A 143 -9.96 -21.22 -24.21
CA SER A 143 -10.28 -22.61 -24.54
C SER A 143 -9.07 -23.57 -24.47
N PRO A 144 -8.30 -23.57 -23.36
CA PRO A 144 -7.05 -24.33 -23.25
C PRO A 144 -7.27 -25.83 -23.47
N GLY A 145 -6.38 -26.47 -24.23
CA GLY A 145 -6.41 -27.91 -24.49
C GLY A 145 -7.51 -28.36 -25.45
N THR A 146 -8.13 -27.43 -26.19
CA THR A 146 -9.13 -27.74 -27.22
C THR A 146 -8.61 -27.39 -28.60
N GLY A 147 -9.24 -27.90 -29.67
CA GLY A 147 -8.94 -27.49 -31.06
C GLY A 147 -9.31 -26.04 -31.39
N LEU A 148 -9.69 -25.25 -30.38
CA LEU A 148 -10.17 -23.88 -30.47
C LEU A 148 -9.32 -22.93 -29.59
N GLU A 149 -8.15 -23.39 -29.14
CA GLU A 149 -7.24 -22.64 -28.29
C GLU A 149 -6.71 -21.38 -28.99
N ALA A 150 -6.75 -20.24 -28.28
CA ALA A 150 -6.10 -19.01 -28.71
C ALA A 150 -5.22 -18.45 -27.59
N ASN A 151 -4.02 -17.99 -27.94
CA ASN A 151 -3.02 -17.48 -27.01
C ASN A 151 -2.69 -16.02 -27.32
N ALA A 152 -2.55 -15.19 -26.28
CA ALA A 152 -2.12 -13.80 -26.38
C ALA A 152 -0.94 -13.55 -25.42
N TYR A 153 0.08 -12.87 -25.93
CA TYR A 153 1.30 -12.58 -25.18
C TYR A 153 1.37 -11.10 -24.77
N MET A 154 1.68 -10.84 -23.51
CA MET A 154 1.94 -9.51 -22.99
C MET A 154 3.17 -9.50 -22.07
N SER A 155 3.87 -8.37 -22.02
CA SER A 155 5.00 -8.18 -21.11
C SER A 155 5.07 -6.76 -20.58
N ALA A 156 5.49 -6.59 -19.33
CA ALA A 156 5.66 -5.29 -18.69
C ALA A 156 6.80 -5.31 -17.66
N SER A 157 7.29 -4.13 -17.28
CA SER A 157 8.14 -3.95 -16.10
C SER A 157 7.31 -3.45 -14.93
N ILE A 158 7.06 -4.31 -13.95
CA ILE A 158 6.19 -4.05 -12.82
C ILE A 158 7.00 -3.49 -11.65
N THR A 159 6.65 -2.29 -11.19
CA THR A 159 7.06 -1.84 -9.86
C THR A 159 6.21 -2.61 -8.84
N PRO A 160 6.81 -3.29 -7.85
CA PRO A 160 6.05 -3.91 -6.77
C PRO A 160 5.07 -2.89 -6.20
N ALA A 161 3.85 -3.34 -5.88
CA ALA A 161 2.97 -2.52 -5.09
C ALA A 161 3.72 -2.12 -3.81
N ALA A 162 3.70 -0.83 -3.47
CA ALA A 162 4.14 -0.37 -2.16
C ALA A 162 3.49 -1.28 -1.12
N SER A 163 4.21 -1.63 -0.04
CA SER A 163 3.61 -2.36 1.07
C SER A 163 2.34 -1.60 1.45
N SER A 164 1.20 -2.15 1.03
CA SER A 164 -0.06 -1.49 1.28
C SER A 164 -0.21 -1.50 2.79
N ASN A 165 -0.42 -0.32 3.36
CA ASN A 165 -0.83 -0.13 4.76
C ASN A 165 -2.15 -0.84 5.08
N THR A 166 -2.74 -1.56 4.13
CA THR A 166 -3.62 -2.69 4.43
C THR A 166 -2.76 -3.85 4.98
N ASN A 167 -2.12 -3.64 6.13
CA ASN A 167 -1.90 -4.76 7.04
C ASN A 167 -3.29 -5.22 7.48
N THR A 168 -3.90 -6.07 6.66
CA THR A 168 -4.89 -7.05 7.10
C THR A 168 -4.24 -8.18 7.89
N GLY A 169 -2.92 -8.13 8.07
CA GLY A 169 -2.16 -8.98 8.97
C GLY A 169 -2.55 -8.72 10.43
N GLY A 170 -2.76 -9.80 11.19
CA GLY A 170 -3.01 -9.72 12.62
C GLY A 170 -1.81 -9.16 13.38
N VAL A 171 -1.97 -8.94 14.68
CA VAL A 171 -0.89 -8.42 15.53
C VAL A 171 0.41 -9.24 15.48
N SER A 172 0.34 -10.51 15.09
CA SER A 172 1.51 -11.39 14.94
C SER A 172 2.52 -10.94 13.89
N ASP A 173 2.14 -10.07 12.94
CA ASP A 173 3.02 -9.56 11.89
C ASP A 173 3.92 -8.40 12.37
N TYR A 174 3.70 -7.89 13.58
CA TYR A 174 4.45 -6.77 14.14
C TYR A 174 5.49 -7.25 15.16
N VAL A 175 6.63 -6.58 15.23
CA VAL A 175 7.57 -6.78 16.34
C VAL A 175 7.05 -6.14 17.62
N MET A 176 6.26 -5.06 17.49
CA MET A 176 5.55 -4.43 18.59
C MET A 176 4.15 -4.01 18.18
N SER A 177 3.16 -4.33 19.03
CA SER A 177 1.82 -3.77 18.89
C SER A 177 1.20 -3.35 20.21
N THR A 178 0.55 -2.18 20.25
CA THR A 178 -0.17 -1.74 21.45
C THR A 178 -1.26 -0.71 21.13
N GLY A 179 -2.35 -0.71 21.89
CA GLY A 179 -3.37 0.36 21.85
C GLY A 179 -2.96 1.63 22.63
N GLY A 180 -1.80 1.61 23.28
CA GLY A 180 -1.22 2.73 24.01
C GLY A 180 0.08 3.21 23.37
N THR A 181 1.09 3.51 24.19
CA THR A 181 2.36 4.06 23.73
C THR A 181 3.39 2.95 23.50
N ALA A 182 4.04 2.93 22.35
CA ALA A 182 5.29 2.19 22.15
C ALA A 182 6.48 3.13 22.24
N LYS A 183 7.39 2.89 23.19
CA LYS A 183 8.63 3.65 23.30
C LYS A 183 9.81 2.85 22.76
N VAL A 184 10.46 3.40 21.75
CA VAL A 184 11.66 2.82 21.15
C VAL A 184 12.88 3.55 21.71
N ALA A 185 13.73 2.79 22.39
CA ALA A 185 14.97 3.26 22.97
C ALA A 185 16.06 2.23 22.67
N GLY A 186 16.72 2.33 21.51
CA GLY A 186 17.67 1.34 21.02
C GLY A 186 17.32 0.84 19.63
N TYR A 187 17.37 -0.48 19.40
CA TYR A 187 17.25 -1.06 18.06
C TYR A 187 16.04 -1.98 17.92
N VAL A 188 15.23 -1.74 16.90
CA VAL A 188 14.01 -2.51 16.60
C VAL A 188 14.07 -3.03 15.18
N ALA A 189 14.36 -4.33 15.03
CA ALA A 189 14.33 -5.01 13.73
C ALA A 189 12.95 -5.61 13.47
N GLY A 190 12.01 -4.76 13.04
CA GLY A 190 10.68 -5.15 12.58
C GLY A 190 9.68 -4.00 12.64
N ASP A 191 8.41 -4.31 12.38
CA ASP A 191 7.34 -3.32 12.24
C ASP A 191 6.69 -2.97 13.58
N VAL A 192 6.43 -1.68 13.78
CA VAL A 192 5.82 -1.15 15.01
C VAL A 192 4.43 -0.57 14.70
N LEU A 193 3.42 -1.00 15.44
CA LEU A 193 2.06 -0.46 15.41
C LEU A 193 1.65 -0.02 16.81
N ALA A 194 1.40 1.28 17.02
CA ALA A 194 0.93 1.75 18.32
C ALA A 194 -0.08 2.89 18.18
N ASP A 195 -0.79 3.23 19.26
CA ASP A 195 -1.55 4.49 19.25
C ASP A 195 -0.61 5.68 19.12
N THR A 196 0.38 5.74 20.00
CA THR A 196 1.48 6.70 19.89
C THR A 196 2.83 5.99 19.92
N VAL A 197 3.80 6.56 19.21
CA VAL A 197 5.20 6.11 19.27
C VAL A 197 6.07 7.23 19.77
N THR A 198 6.95 6.92 20.72
CA THR A 198 8.01 7.82 21.17
C THR A 198 9.37 7.24 20.84
N LEU A 199 10.21 8.05 20.21
CA LEU A 199 11.54 7.64 19.74
C LEU A 199 12.58 8.36 20.61
N GLN A 200 13.40 7.60 21.34
CA GLN A 200 14.54 8.18 22.06
C GLN A 200 15.67 8.49 21.07
N GLY A 201 16.43 9.56 21.33
CA GLY A 201 17.55 9.94 20.48
C GLY A 201 18.54 8.80 20.23
N GLY A 202 19.03 8.71 18.99
CA GLY A 202 19.93 7.64 18.52
C GLY A 202 19.27 6.28 18.29
N SER A 203 17.95 6.15 18.50
CA SER A 203 17.26 4.87 18.28
C SER A 203 17.05 4.56 16.79
N THR A 204 16.82 3.29 16.48
CA THR A 204 16.57 2.81 15.13
C THR A 204 15.35 1.89 15.10
N VAL A 205 14.43 2.14 14.15
CA VAL A 205 13.39 1.19 13.74
C VAL A 205 13.68 0.79 12.30
N ALA A 206 14.05 -0.46 12.06
CA ALA A 206 14.42 -0.93 10.72
C ALA A 206 13.19 -1.21 9.83
N GLY A 207 12.07 -1.61 10.43
CA GLY A 207 10.82 -1.88 9.73
C GLY A 207 9.91 -0.67 9.61
N SER A 208 8.66 -0.92 9.21
CA SER A 208 7.62 0.07 9.09
C SER A 208 7.15 0.59 10.46
N LEU A 209 6.69 1.83 10.48
CA LEU A 209 6.25 2.52 11.69
C LEU A 209 4.85 3.10 11.50
N THR A 210 3.89 2.66 12.30
CA THR A 210 2.50 3.14 12.23
C THR A 210 1.99 3.67 13.57
N THR A 211 1.47 4.90 13.57
CA THR A 211 0.75 5.48 14.70
C THR A 211 -0.74 5.64 14.40
N THR A 212 -1.60 5.11 15.27
CA THR A 212 -3.06 5.16 15.06
C THR A 212 -3.71 6.41 15.62
N SER A 213 -3.04 7.16 16.49
CA SER A 213 -3.56 8.39 17.08
C SER A 213 -3.89 9.42 16.00
N THR A 214 -5.08 10.03 16.11
CA THR A 214 -5.53 11.12 15.23
C THR A 214 -5.19 12.50 15.78
N THR A 215 -4.81 12.59 17.06
CA THR A 215 -4.60 13.85 17.77
C THR A 215 -3.14 14.10 18.15
N THR A 216 -2.34 13.03 18.27
CA THR A 216 -0.93 13.13 18.67
C THR A 216 -0.03 12.95 17.45
N PRO A 217 0.76 13.98 17.08
CA PRO A 217 1.70 13.87 15.96
C PRO A 217 2.81 12.85 16.22
N LEU A 218 3.26 12.16 15.18
CA LEU A 218 4.49 11.38 15.21
C LEU A 218 5.70 12.31 15.09
N VAL A 219 6.60 12.29 16.07
CA VAL A 219 7.81 13.12 16.09
C VAL A 219 9.06 12.24 15.97
N ILE A 220 9.86 12.47 14.92
CA ILE A 220 11.13 11.82 14.66
C ILE A 220 12.24 12.84 14.87
N SER A 221 12.96 12.74 15.98
CA SER A 221 14.02 13.69 16.36
C SER A 221 15.14 13.01 17.16
N GLY A 222 16.16 13.76 17.57
CA GLY A 222 17.28 13.25 18.37
C GLY A 222 18.24 12.30 17.63
N GLY A 223 18.41 12.40 16.32
CA GLY A 223 19.31 11.52 15.56
C GLY A 223 18.77 10.10 15.38
N VAL A 224 17.45 9.96 15.30
CA VAL A 224 16.76 8.69 15.08
C VAL A 224 16.80 8.29 13.61
N THR A 225 16.88 6.97 13.36
CA THR A 225 16.69 6.37 12.03
C THR A 225 15.42 5.53 12.01
N VAL A 226 14.55 5.73 11.01
CA VAL A 226 13.32 4.92 10.86
C VAL A 226 13.12 4.44 9.43
N GLY A 227 12.62 3.20 9.32
CA GLY A 227 12.36 2.51 8.07
C GLY A 227 13.61 1.94 7.39
N GLY A 228 13.36 1.41 6.20
CA GLY A 228 14.31 0.84 5.26
C GLY A 228 13.77 0.97 3.84
N THR A 229 14.48 0.41 2.86
CA THR A 229 14.01 0.41 1.47
C THR A 229 12.71 -0.39 1.35
N GLY A 230 11.62 0.27 0.94
CA GLY A 230 10.30 -0.36 0.81
C GLY A 230 9.44 -0.29 2.07
N GLU A 231 9.96 0.28 3.16
CA GLU A 231 9.20 0.48 4.40
C GLU A 231 8.35 1.73 4.37
N VAL A 232 7.40 1.80 5.29
CA VAL A 232 6.43 2.88 5.40
C VAL A 232 6.42 3.48 6.80
N ILE A 233 6.31 4.80 6.85
CA ILE A 233 6.04 5.58 8.06
C ILE A 233 4.64 6.18 7.91
N CYS A 234 3.67 5.71 8.68
CA CYS A 234 2.29 6.14 8.60
C CYS A 234 1.81 6.77 9.92
N SER A 235 1.19 7.93 9.84
CA SER A 235 0.52 8.58 10.97
C SER A 235 -0.90 8.99 10.62
N ASN A 236 -1.85 8.61 11.48
CA ASN A 236 -3.22 9.14 11.44
C ASN A 236 -3.34 10.60 11.91
N SER A 237 -2.23 11.20 12.35
CA SER A 237 -2.08 12.62 12.66
C SER A 237 -0.99 13.23 11.77
N SER A 238 -0.37 14.32 12.22
CA SER A 238 0.78 14.93 11.54
C SER A 238 2.08 14.13 11.76
N ILE A 239 3.07 14.35 10.90
CA ILE A 239 4.45 13.85 11.05
C ILE A 239 5.40 15.03 11.13
N THR A 240 6.27 15.04 12.13
CA THR A 240 7.36 16.00 12.26
C THR A 240 8.70 15.28 12.28
N VAL A 241 9.58 15.59 11.34
CA VAL A 241 10.97 15.12 11.30
C VAL A 241 11.87 16.32 11.56
N SER A 242 12.59 16.34 12.68
CA SER A 242 13.38 17.52 13.06
C SER A 242 14.74 17.18 13.65
N GLY A 243 15.75 17.93 13.21
CA GLY A 243 17.15 17.88 13.67
C GLY A 243 18.13 17.41 12.57
N GLY A 244 19.44 17.57 12.82
CA GLY A 244 20.46 17.54 11.75
C GLY A 244 21.06 16.18 11.38
N SER A 245 20.63 15.07 11.97
CA SER A 245 21.18 13.72 11.74
C SER A 245 20.10 12.64 11.61
N GLN A 246 18.87 13.04 11.33
CA GLN A 246 17.68 12.20 11.27
C GLN A 246 17.57 11.63 9.87
N VAL A 247 17.33 10.33 9.78
CA VAL A 247 17.19 9.63 8.50
C VAL A 247 15.89 8.85 8.49
N VAL A 248 14.96 9.27 7.62
CA VAL A 248 13.74 8.52 7.34
C VAL A 248 13.89 7.84 5.99
N ASN A 249 14.02 6.52 5.99
CA ASN A 249 14.27 5.74 4.77
C ASN A 249 12.99 5.31 4.05
N GLY A 250 11.89 5.16 4.77
CA GLY A 250 10.61 4.75 4.20
C GLY A 250 9.79 5.91 3.63
N THR A 251 8.71 5.55 2.94
CA THR A 251 7.69 6.49 2.43
C THR A 251 6.82 7.02 3.56
N LEU A 252 6.55 8.33 3.57
CA LEU A 252 5.72 8.99 4.58
C LEU A 252 4.27 9.07 4.11
N TYR A 253 3.34 8.58 4.93
CA TYR A 253 1.90 8.83 4.81
C TYR A 253 1.40 9.55 6.05
N SER A 254 1.02 10.81 5.88
CA SER A 254 0.47 11.63 6.95
C SER A 254 -0.98 11.97 6.65
N GLN A 255 -1.88 11.63 7.58
CA GLN A 255 -3.28 12.08 7.52
C GLN A 255 -3.43 13.53 8.00
N GLY A 256 -2.36 14.14 8.53
CA GLY A 256 -2.25 15.56 8.84
C GLY A 256 -1.16 16.25 8.00
N ASP A 257 -0.48 17.21 8.61
CA ASP A 257 0.64 17.93 8.02
C ASP A 257 1.93 17.11 8.06
N VAL A 258 2.91 17.49 7.24
CA VAL A 258 4.29 17.00 7.33
C VAL A 258 5.23 18.18 7.50
N THR A 259 6.02 18.19 8.57
CA THR A 259 7.07 19.18 8.81
C THR A 259 8.44 18.50 8.82
N ILE A 260 9.37 18.99 8.01
CA ILE A 260 10.76 18.50 7.95
C ILE A 260 11.68 19.70 8.19
N ASP A 261 12.45 19.69 9.28
CA ASP A 261 13.26 20.83 9.67
C ASP A 261 14.60 20.44 10.32
N GLY A 262 15.46 21.43 10.56
CA GLY A 262 16.68 21.29 11.35
C GLY A 262 17.78 20.48 10.68
N GLY A 263 17.73 20.29 9.36
CA GLY A 263 18.74 19.55 8.59
C GLY A 263 18.42 18.06 8.42
N ALA A 264 17.17 17.65 8.66
CA ALA A 264 16.75 16.26 8.54
C ALA A 264 16.80 15.74 7.09
N THR A 265 16.91 14.43 6.92
CA THR A 265 16.88 13.77 5.62
C THR A 265 15.73 12.77 5.52
N VAL A 266 14.88 12.95 4.51
CA VAL A 266 13.82 12.00 4.14
C VAL A 266 14.14 11.42 2.77
N ASN A 267 14.30 10.09 2.70
CA ASN A 267 14.66 9.38 1.48
C ASN A 267 13.45 8.89 0.68
N GLY A 268 12.33 8.62 1.34
CA GLY A 268 11.10 8.19 0.70
C GLY A 268 10.25 9.32 0.16
N ASP A 269 9.21 8.94 -0.59
CA ASP A 269 8.18 9.87 -1.05
C ASP A 269 7.33 10.35 0.14
N ILE A 270 6.72 11.52 0.00
CA ILE A 270 5.88 12.14 1.03
C ILE A 270 4.46 12.28 0.49
N TYR A 271 3.50 11.72 1.20
CA TYR A 271 2.07 11.90 0.94
C TYR A 271 1.42 12.49 2.19
N ALA A 272 0.86 13.69 2.07
CA ALA A 272 0.22 14.42 3.16
C ALA A 272 -1.19 14.83 2.78
N LYS A 273 -2.14 14.61 3.69
CA LYS A 273 -3.49 15.19 3.57
C LYS A 273 -3.50 16.68 3.92
N GLY A 274 -2.60 17.09 4.81
CA GLY A 274 -2.33 18.48 5.14
C GLY A 274 -1.27 19.10 4.25
N SER A 275 -0.64 20.16 4.77
CA SER A 275 0.46 20.87 4.12
C SER A 275 1.80 20.17 4.36
N VAL A 276 2.75 20.40 3.45
CA VAL A 276 4.15 19.93 3.61
C VAL A 276 5.06 21.14 3.77
N THR A 277 5.81 21.19 4.86
CA THR A 277 6.83 22.22 5.12
C THR A 277 8.20 21.57 5.18
N VAL A 278 9.14 22.04 4.37
CA VAL A 278 10.55 21.60 4.39
C VAL A 278 11.43 22.82 4.63
N SER A 279 12.19 22.82 5.72
CA SER A 279 13.00 23.97 6.12
C SER A 279 14.36 23.59 6.72
N GLY A 280 15.14 24.61 7.12
CA GLY A 280 16.32 24.41 7.97
C GLY A 280 17.47 23.65 7.33
N GLY A 281 17.60 23.70 6.00
CA GLY A 281 18.65 22.96 5.29
C GLY A 281 18.31 21.48 5.05
N SER A 282 17.08 21.06 5.36
CA SER A 282 16.64 19.66 5.24
C SER A 282 16.59 19.18 3.79
N THR A 283 16.74 17.86 3.63
CA THR A 283 16.81 17.19 2.33
C THR A 283 15.64 16.23 2.15
N VAL A 284 14.95 16.35 1.01
CA VAL A 284 13.96 15.34 0.56
C VAL A 284 14.46 14.73 -0.73
N ASN A 285 14.78 13.43 -0.67
CA ASN A 285 15.18 12.65 -1.83
C ASN A 285 13.98 11.93 -2.48
N GLY A 286 12.75 12.09 -1.98
CA GLY A 286 11.53 11.61 -2.62
C GLY A 286 10.78 12.70 -3.39
N ASN A 287 9.63 12.33 -3.93
CA ASN A 287 8.60 13.23 -4.43
C ASN A 287 7.70 13.70 -3.28
N ILE A 288 7.02 14.82 -3.48
CA ILE A 288 6.08 15.39 -2.51
C ILE A 288 4.68 15.43 -3.13
N HIS A 289 3.71 14.84 -2.43
CA HIS A 289 2.29 14.92 -2.73
C HIS A 289 1.56 15.51 -1.51
N SER A 290 1.17 16.78 -1.60
CA SER A 290 0.43 17.50 -0.57
C SER A 290 -0.98 17.77 -1.08
N GLN A 291 -2.00 17.35 -0.34
CA GLN A 291 -3.38 17.73 -0.65
C GLN A 291 -3.68 19.20 -0.33
N ALA A 292 -2.78 19.88 0.40
CA ALA A 292 -2.82 21.32 0.65
C ALA A 292 -1.59 22.00 0.03
N SER A 293 -0.99 22.95 0.75
CA SER A 293 0.15 23.75 0.26
C SER A 293 1.50 23.03 0.48
N VAL A 294 2.53 23.50 -0.21
CA VAL A 294 3.93 23.10 0.03
C VAL A 294 4.79 24.35 0.26
N SER A 295 5.56 24.37 1.35
CA SER A 295 6.46 25.48 1.70
C SER A 295 7.89 24.97 1.83
N LEU A 296 8.80 25.53 1.03
CA LEU A 296 10.22 25.19 1.02
C LEU A 296 11.04 26.42 1.46
N THR A 297 11.74 26.33 2.58
CA THR A 297 12.58 27.42 3.09
C THR A 297 13.98 26.91 3.36
N SER A 298 14.91 27.21 2.45
CA SER A 298 16.27 26.65 2.51
C SER A 298 16.28 25.12 2.42
N ALA A 299 15.38 24.54 1.61
CA ALA A 299 15.26 23.09 1.41
C ALA A 299 16.14 22.59 0.25
N LYS A 300 16.54 21.32 0.32
CA LYS A 300 17.25 20.61 -0.76
C LYS A 300 16.36 19.50 -1.32
N ILE A 301 16.04 19.57 -2.60
CA ILE A 301 15.21 18.56 -3.28
C ILE A 301 15.77 18.32 -4.68
N GLY A 302 16.02 17.05 -5.00
CA GLY A 302 16.62 16.62 -6.26
C GLY A 302 18.09 17.04 -6.41
N SER A 303 18.66 16.69 -7.56
CA SER A 303 20.03 17.03 -7.97
C SER A 303 20.10 17.29 -9.48
N SER A 304 21.26 17.73 -9.96
CA SER A 304 21.51 17.91 -11.40
C SER A 304 21.34 16.63 -12.24
N THR A 305 21.44 15.46 -11.60
CA THR A 305 21.27 14.16 -12.25
C THR A 305 19.90 13.53 -12.01
N VAL A 306 19.20 13.94 -10.94
CA VAL A 306 17.92 13.36 -10.53
C VAL A 306 16.93 14.47 -10.20
N LYS A 307 16.00 14.72 -11.11
CA LYS A 307 14.85 15.60 -10.85
C LYS A 307 13.81 14.90 -9.99
N ARG A 308 13.12 15.67 -9.15
CA ARG A 308 11.98 15.22 -8.34
C ARG A 308 10.71 15.98 -8.68
N TYR A 309 9.60 15.52 -8.15
CA TYR A 309 8.29 16.11 -8.42
C TYR A 309 7.63 16.60 -7.13
N ILE A 310 6.98 17.76 -7.24
CA ILE A 310 6.12 18.31 -6.19
C ILE A 310 4.72 18.44 -6.76
N TYR A 311 3.73 17.85 -6.10
CA TYR A 311 2.32 17.97 -6.40
C TYR A 311 1.61 18.57 -5.19
N ALA A 312 0.92 19.71 -5.37
CA ALA A 312 0.25 20.43 -4.31
C ALA A 312 -1.18 20.79 -4.70
N GLY A 313 -2.14 20.50 -3.81
CA GLY A 313 -3.54 20.93 -3.95
C GLY A 313 -3.72 22.45 -3.72
N GLY A 314 -2.77 23.07 -3.03
CA GLY A 314 -2.66 24.50 -2.78
C GLY A 314 -1.40 25.12 -3.37
N THR A 315 -1.01 26.24 -2.79
CA THR A 315 0.14 27.04 -3.26
C THR A 315 1.46 26.33 -2.97
N VAL A 316 2.41 26.46 -3.89
CA VAL A 316 3.81 26.07 -3.64
C VAL A 316 4.65 27.31 -3.47
N THR A 317 5.31 27.45 -2.32
CA THR A 317 6.24 28.55 -2.03
C THR A 317 7.65 27.98 -1.88
N ALA A 318 8.64 28.57 -2.56
CA ALA A 318 10.05 28.20 -2.41
C ALA A 318 10.94 29.43 -2.21
N THR A 319 11.73 29.41 -1.14
CA THR A 319 12.61 30.51 -0.71
C THR A 319 13.87 30.03 0.02
N GLY A 320 14.72 30.97 0.45
CA GLY A 320 15.86 30.69 1.35
C GLY A 320 17.20 30.42 0.65
N GLY A 321 17.41 30.94 -0.56
CA GLY A 321 18.71 30.94 -1.26
C GLY A 321 19.18 29.57 -1.78
N SER A 322 18.37 28.52 -1.64
CA SER A 322 18.74 27.16 -2.02
C SER A 322 18.63 26.90 -3.52
N THR A 323 19.24 25.80 -3.97
CA THR A 323 19.09 25.27 -5.33
C THR A 323 18.29 23.97 -5.28
N ILE A 324 17.21 23.89 -6.05
CA ILE A 324 16.35 22.70 -6.15
C ILE A 324 16.18 22.26 -7.60
N TYR A 325 16.05 20.95 -7.81
CA TYR A 325 15.89 20.30 -9.12
C TYR A 325 14.55 19.58 -9.15
N VAL A 326 13.49 20.34 -9.43
CA VAL A 326 12.11 19.87 -9.29
C VAL A 326 11.21 20.35 -10.41
N ASP A 327 10.33 19.47 -10.85
CA ASP A 327 9.12 19.87 -11.57
C ASP A 327 8.00 20.07 -10.55
N ILE A 328 7.33 21.23 -10.59
CA ILE A 328 6.33 21.63 -9.58
C ILE A 328 4.95 21.71 -10.22
N HIS A 329 4.00 20.94 -9.70
CA HIS A 329 2.58 20.98 -10.04
C HIS A 329 1.77 21.55 -8.88
N SER A 330 1.34 22.80 -9.00
CA SER A 330 0.46 23.48 -8.06
C SER A 330 -0.94 23.62 -8.65
N GLN A 331 -1.97 23.18 -7.93
CA GLN A 331 -3.35 23.42 -8.33
C GLN A 331 -3.78 24.89 -8.18
N THR A 332 -2.93 25.75 -7.60
CA THR A 332 -3.12 27.21 -7.51
C THR A 332 -1.93 27.95 -8.15
N ASN A 333 -1.17 28.75 -7.38
CA ASN A 333 0.01 29.49 -7.81
C ASN A 333 1.30 28.82 -7.33
N ILE A 334 2.41 29.17 -7.98
CA ILE A 334 3.78 28.89 -7.52
C ILE A 334 4.45 30.22 -7.22
N ALA A 335 5.04 30.38 -6.03
CA ALA A 335 5.74 31.59 -5.60
C ALA A 335 7.23 31.29 -5.32
N LEU A 336 8.12 31.87 -6.12
CA LEU A 336 9.57 31.65 -6.03
C LEU A 336 10.30 32.93 -5.62
N GLN A 337 10.91 32.94 -4.44
CA GLN A 337 11.53 34.14 -3.87
C GLN A 337 12.93 33.83 -3.37
N ASN A 338 13.97 34.45 -3.92
CA ASN A 338 15.36 34.20 -3.51
C ASN A 338 15.69 32.69 -3.56
N ILE A 339 15.57 32.07 -4.73
CA ILE A 339 15.77 30.62 -4.92
C ILE A 339 16.31 30.34 -6.32
N THR A 340 17.09 29.26 -6.48
CA THR A 340 17.44 28.71 -7.79
C THR A 340 16.65 27.43 -8.06
N VAL A 341 15.92 27.37 -9.17
CA VAL A 341 15.07 26.22 -9.54
C VAL A 341 15.39 25.75 -10.94
N TYR A 342 15.67 24.45 -11.08
CA TYR A 342 15.84 23.76 -12.36
C TYR A 342 14.73 22.73 -12.57
N GLY A 343 13.78 23.03 -13.45
CA GLY A 343 12.64 22.16 -13.74
C GLY A 343 11.42 22.94 -14.21
N ASN A 344 10.36 22.23 -14.58
CA ASN A 344 9.15 22.81 -15.15
C ASN A 344 8.13 23.18 -14.08
N MET A 345 7.40 24.27 -14.30
CA MET A 345 6.38 24.77 -13.38
C MET A 345 5.00 24.59 -14.03
N TYR A 346 4.06 24.01 -13.32
CA TYR A 346 2.68 23.82 -13.73
C TYR A 346 1.79 24.47 -12.66
N ALA A 347 1.12 25.58 -12.99
CA ALA A 347 0.32 26.35 -12.04
C ALA A 347 -0.93 26.92 -12.71
N LYS A 348 -2.12 26.72 -12.12
CA LYS A 348 -3.38 27.25 -12.68
C LYS A 348 -3.43 28.77 -12.66
N THR A 349 -2.93 29.40 -11.60
CA THR A 349 -2.97 30.86 -11.42
C THR A 349 -1.63 31.54 -11.67
N GLY A 350 -0.66 30.80 -12.22
CA GLY A 350 0.63 31.32 -12.67
C GLY A 350 1.78 31.16 -11.67
N VAL A 351 2.95 31.65 -12.09
CA VAL A 351 4.21 31.59 -11.34
C VAL A 351 4.67 33.01 -11.03
N THR A 352 4.86 33.34 -9.75
CA THR A 352 5.44 34.61 -9.32
C THR A 352 6.91 34.44 -8.97
N THR A 353 7.75 35.39 -9.40
CA THR A 353 9.20 35.35 -9.14
C THR A 353 9.72 36.71 -8.69
N ASP A 354 10.62 36.70 -7.71
CA ASP A 354 11.43 37.88 -7.38
C ASP A 354 12.54 38.06 -8.42
N LYS A 355 12.28 38.89 -9.43
CA LYS A 355 13.11 39.07 -10.65
C LYS A 355 14.62 39.23 -10.42
N ASN A 356 15.03 39.79 -9.28
CA ASN A 356 16.44 40.09 -8.98
C ASN A 356 17.13 39.08 -8.06
N LYS A 357 16.39 38.13 -7.48
CA LYS A 357 16.93 37.15 -6.51
C LYS A 357 16.66 35.70 -6.89
N THR A 358 15.70 35.47 -7.79
CA THR A 358 15.27 34.14 -8.21
C THR A 358 15.86 33.79 -9.56
N LYS A 359 16.55 32.66 -9.65
CA LYS A 359 16.96 32.05 -10.92
C LYS A 359 16.06 30.86 -11.22
N PHE A 360 15.21 31.00 -12.24
CA PHE A 360 14.34 29.92 -12.70
C PHE A 360 14.79 29.45 -14.08
N THR A 361 14.99 28.15 -14.25
CA THR A 361 15.35 27.53 -15.53
C THR A 361 14.40 26.37 -15.82
N GLY A 362 13.45 26.62 -16.73
CA GLY A 362 12.44 25.67 -17.18
C GLY A 362 11.26 26.39 -17.84
N ASN A 363 10.21 25.64 -18.14
CA ASN A 363 8.99 26.18 -18.77
C ASN A 363 7.87 26.34 -17.75
N THR A 364 6.92 27.22 -18.05
CA THR A 364 5.69 27.40 -17.27
C THR A 364 4.48 26.90 -18.06
N TYR A 365 3.62 26.12 -17.41
CA TYR A 365 2.42 25.53 -17.96
C TYR A 365 1.22 25.78 -17.03
N THR A 366 0.01 25.66 -17.57
CA THR A 366 -1.25 25.93 -16.85
C THR A 366 -2.05 24.67 -16.51
N ASN A 367 -1.54 23.48 -16.83
CA ASN A 367 -2.19 22.18 -16.65
C ASN A 367 -1.48 21.30 -15.60
N PRO A 368 -1.58 21.63 -14.30
CA PRO A 368 -0.95 20.84 -13.24
C PRO A 368 -1.66 19.51 -12.99
N THR A 369 -0.86 18.46 -12.77
CA THR A 369 -1.34 17.17 -12.27
C THR A 369 -1.70 17.29 -10.78
N ALA A 370 -2.82 16.68 -10.37
CA ALA A 370 -3.27 16.69 -8.98
C ALA A 370 -2.39 15.80 -8.08
N PRO A 371 -2.22 16.13 -6.79
CA PRO A 371 -1.52 15.27 -5.84
C PRO A 371 -2.27 13.97 -5.56
N THR A 372 -1.53 12.88 -5.39
CA THR A 372 -2.05 11.60 -4.90
C THR A 372 -2.28 11.68 -3.39
N ALA A 373 -3.44 11.20 -2.91
CA ALA A 373 -3.75 11.18 -1.49
C ALA A 373 -2.91 10.16 -0.73
N PRO A 374 -2.60 10.40 0.56
CA PRO A 374 -1.96 9.39 1.38
C PRO A 374 -2.87 8.17 1.57
N VAL A 375 -2.27 6.98 1.60
CA VAL A 375 -2.97 5.75 1.97
C VAL A 375 -3.34 5.82 3.46
N ALA A 376 -4.52 5.30 3.82
CA ALA A 376 -4.93 5.18 5.21
C ALA A 376 -3.93 4.32 6.00
N CYS A 377 -3.66 4.69 7.26
CA CYS A 377 -2.80 3.89 8.12
C CYS A 377 -3.53 2.65 8.62
N ALA A 378 -2.74 1.61 8.94
CA ALA A 378 -3.27 0.43 9.61
C ALA A 378 -3.94 0.81 10.93
N THR A 379 -5.01 0.10 11.29
CA THR A 379 -5.69 0.26 12.57
C THR A 379 -5.20 -0.78 13.55
N TYR A 380 -5.14 -0.42 14.83
CA TYR A 380 -4.90 -1.39 15.89
C TYR A 380 -6.22 -2.07 16.28
N THR A 381 -6.22 -3.40 16.23
CA THR A 381 -7.27 -4.23 16.85
C THR A 381 -6.60 -5.08 17.90
N ALA A 382 -7.00 -4.88 19.16
CA ALA A 382 -6.41 -5.61 20.26
C ALA A 382 -6.67 -7.13 20.10
N PRO A 383 -5.65 -7.98 20.29
CA PRO A 383 -5.85 -9.42 20.28
C PRO A 383 -6.70 -9.84 21.48
N THR A 384 -7.45 -10.93 21.32
CA THR A 384 -8.28 -11.46 22.40
C THR A 384 -7.38 -12.13 23.44
N ALA A 385 -7.57 -11.77 24.72
CA ALA A 385 -6.86 -12.43 25.81
C ALA A 385 -7.20 -13.94 25.85
N PRO A 386 -6.20 -14.84 25.97
CA PRO A 386 -6.45 -16.27 26.16
C PRO A 386 -7.24 -16.53 27.45
N ILE A 387 -8.19 -17.46 27.39
CA ILE A 387 -8.96 -17.92 28.55
C ILE A 387 -8.34 -19.21 29.07
N PHE A 388 -7.91 -19.24 30.33
CA PHE A 388 -7.31 -20.40 30.99
C PHE A 388 -7.49 -20.35 32.50
N THR A 389 -7.20 -21.46 33.18
CA THR A 389 -7.14 -21.54 34.65
C THR A 389 -5.70 -21.80 35.09
N ALA A 390 -5.17 -20.92 35.93
CA ALA A 390 -3.80 -21.02 36.44
C ALA A 390 -3.78 -21.60 37.87
N THR A 391 -3.14 -22.74 38.04
CA THR A 391 -3.07 -23.46 39.33
C THR A 391 -1.65 -23.47 39.92
N THR A 392 -0.63 -23.41 39.07
CA THR A 392 0.77 -23.60 39.48
C THR A 392 1.38 -22.33 40.05
N THR A 393 2.15 -22.45 41.13
CA THR A 393 3.08 -21.43 41.60
C THR A 393 4.49 -21.82 41.19
N LEU A 394 5.30 -20.86 40.74
CA LEU A 394 6.72 -21.14 40.52
C LEU A 394 7.39 -21.62 41.82
N PRO A 395 8.31 -22.62 41.74
CA PRO A 395 9.09 -23.01 42.90
C PRO A 395 9.92 -21.83 43.41
N SER A 396 10.22 -21.80 44.70
CA SER A 396 10.96 -20.69 45.34
C SER A 396 12.46 -20.66 45.01
N ASN A 397 13.05 -21.80 44.65
CA ASN A 397 14.48 -21.97 44.38
C ASN A 397 14.72 -22.85 43.14
N GLY A 398 15.99 -22.92 42.70
CA GLY A 398 16.44 -23.80 41.61
C GLY A 398 16.30 -23.19 40.22
N ASP A 399 16.80 -23.87 39.19
CA ASP A 399 16.60 -23.44 37.80
C ASP A 399 15.19 -23.79 37.31
N ILE A 400 14.71 -23.10 36.28
CA ILE A 400 13.42 -23.38 35.64
C ILE A 400 13.69 -24.08 34.31
N LEU A 401 13.08 -25.25 34.11
CA LEU A 401 13.07 -25.98 32.85
C LEU A 401 11.63 -26.03 32.32
N LEU A 402 11.42 -25.48 31.13
CA LEU A 402 10.16 -25.55 30.40
C LEU A 402 10.38 -26.40 29.15
N SER A 403 9.66 -27.51 29.05
CA SER A 403 9.62 -28.34 27.84
C SER A 403 8.38 -28.01 27.01
N ALA A 404 8.33 -28.51 25.77
CA ALA A 404 7.19 -28.32 24.88
C ALA A 404 5.85 -28.65 25.56
N GLY A 405 4.85 -27.80 25.36
CA GLY A 405 3.53 -27.90 25.96
C GLY A 405 3.03 -26.58 26.55
N ASN A 406 1.84 -26.65 27.15
CA ASN A 406 1.20 -25.52 27.80
C ASN A 406 1.50 -25.52 29.30
N HIS A 407 1.96 -24.39 29.82
CA HIS A 407 2.31 -24.18 31.23
C HIS A 407 1.43 -23.08 31.82
N TYR A 408 0.82 -23.32 32.98
CA TYR A 408 -0.17 -22.41 33.57
C TYR A 408 0.24 -21.97 34.97
N TYR A 409 0.50 -20.68 35.16
CA TYR A 409 1.02 -20.11 36.41
C TYR A 409 0.14 -18.98 36.96
N LYS A 410 0.00 -18.94 38.29
CA LYS A 410 -0.67 -17.80 38.95
C LYS A 410 0.13 -16.51 38.82
N SER A 411 1.45 -16.63 39.01
CA SER A 411 2.44 -15.58 38.78
C SER A 411 3.71 -16.24 38.28
N PHE A 412 4.40 -15.59 37.34
CA PHE A 412 5.67 -16.04 36.79
C PHE A 412 6.77 -15.05 37.18
N THR A 413 6.94 -14.84 38.50
CA THR A 413 7.85 -13.86 39.06
C THR A 413 8.77 -14.49 40.09
N ARG A 414 10.06 -14.12 40.04
CA ARG A 414 11.06 -14.48 41.05
C ARG A 414 11.90 -13.29 41.49
N SER A 415 12.35 -13.32 42.74
CA SER A 415 13.23 -12.31 43.33
C SER A 415 14.72 -12.63 43.16
N ASN A 416 15.07 -13.90 43.03
CA ASN A 416 16.44 -14.39 42.87
C ASN A 416 16.83 -14.53 41.39
N TRP A 417 18.12 -14.35 41.12
CA TRP A 417 18.70 -14.66 39.82
C TRP A 417 18.51 -16.15 39.49
N THR A 418 17.82 -16.44 38.40
CA THR A 418 17.38 -17.78 37.99
C THR A 418 17.84 -18.08 36.57
N ARG A 419 18.28 -19.31 36.30
CA ARG A 419 18.47 -19.79 34.93
C ARG A 419 17.18 -20.39 34.42
N TYR A 420 16.73 -19.95 33.27
CA TYR A 420 15.57 -20.48 32.56
C TYR A 420 16.06 -21.26 31.36
N CYS A 421 15.59 -22.49 31.21
CA CYS A 421 15.86 -23.31 30.05
C CYS A 421 14.56 -23.58 29.30
N LEU A 422 14.52 -23.09 28.07
CA LEU A 422 13.41 -23.25 27.15
C LEU A 422 13.78 -24.40 26.20
N ASP A 423 13.26 -25.58 26.46
CA ASP A 423 13.48 -26.79 25.68
C ASP A 423 12.42 -26.91 24.57
N VAL A 424 12.73 -26.29 23.45
CA VAL A 424 11.93 -26.26 22.21
C VAL A 424 12.28 -27.40 21.26
N SER A 425 13.09 -28.37 21.72
CA SER A 425 13.58 -29.48 20.89
C SER A 425 12.45 -30.42 20.42
N SER A 426 11.36 -30.51 21.19
CA SER A 426 10.23 -31.39 20.90
C SER A 426 8.95 -30.67 20.47
N GLY A 427 8.93 -29.33 20.42
CA GLY A 427 7.77 -28.56 20.00
C GLY A 427 7.67 -27.17 20.66
N ASP A 428 6.47 -26.59 20.58
CA ASP A 428 6.17 -25.24 21.08
C ASP A 428 5.98 -25.21 22.60
N ILE A 429 6.42 -24.13 23.23
CA ILE A 429 6.24 -23.83 24.66
C ILE A 429 5.29 -22.64 24.78
N ASN A 430 4.14 -22.85 25.42
CA ASN A 430 3.16 -21.80 25.67
C ASN A 430 3.04 -21.57 27.18
N ILE A 431 3.32 -20.36 27.65
CA ILE A 431 3.32 -19.99 29.06
C ILE A 431 2.14 -19.05 29.29
N PHE A 432 1.20 -19.44 30.15
CA PHE A 432 0.01 -18.66 30.47
C PHE A 432 0.06 -18.24 31.94
N VAL A 433 0.09 -16.94 32.18
CA VAL A 433 0.23 -16.36 33.52
C VAL A 433 -0.98 -15.51 33.85
N SER A 434 -1.70 -15.81 34.94
CA SER A 434 -2.90 -15.02 35.29
C SER A 434 -2.58 -13.64 35.86
N GLY A 435 -1.51 -13.54 36.66
CA GLY A 435 -0.97 -12.27 37.17
C GLY A 435 0.28 -11.85 36.40
N ASP A 436 1.18 -11.14 37.08
CA ASP A 436 2.40 -10.60 36.46
C ASP A 436 3.45 -11.68 36.14
N ALA A 437 4.20 -11.42 35.07
CA ALA A 437 5.36 -12.18 34.65
C ALA A 437 6.62 -11.31 34.76
N LYS A 438 7.58 -11.72 35.58
CA LYS A 438 8.86 -11.04 35.73
C LYS A 438 10.01 -12.03 35.55
N ILE A 439 10.88 -11.73 34.60
CA ILE A 439 12.06 -12.52 34.32
C ILE A 439 13.26 -11.94 35.07
N THR A 440 13.92 -12.78 35.86
CA THR A 440 15.10 -12.46 36.66
C THR A 440 16.19 -13.50 36.40
N GLY A 441 17.06 -13.24 35.44
CA GLY A 441 18.29 -14.01 35.22
C GLY A 441 18.55 -14.35 33.75
N GLU A 442 19.07 -15.56 33.51
CA GLU A 442 19.62 -15.96 32.21
C GLU A 442 18.66 -16.88 31.46
N ILE A 443 18.52 -16.67 30.14
CA ILE A 443 17.74 -17.52 29.25
C ILE A 443 18.67 -18.45 28.46
N TYR A 444 18.36 -19.75 28.50
CA TYR A 444 19.04 -20.80 27.74
C TYR A 444 18.06 -21.52 26.83
N ILE A 445 18.48 -21.82 25.61
CA ILE A 445 17.62 -22.45 24.59
C ILE A 445 18.13 -23.86 24.25
N LYS A 446 17.32 -24.88 24.52
CA LYS A 446 17.59 -26.23 24.02
C LYS A 446 16.78 -26.48 22.75
N THR A 447 17.48 -26.61 21.63
CA THR A 447 16.95 -26.95 20.31
C THR A 447 17.12 -28.44 20.03
N ALA A 448 16.55 -28.93 18.93
CA ALA A 448 16.74 -30.33 18.49
C ALA A 448 18.22 -30.68 18.19
N SER A 449 19.04 -29.68 17.87
CA SER A 449 20.48 -29.86 17.61
C SER A 449 21.36 -29.73 18.85
N SER A 450 20.79 -29.37 20.01
CA SER A 450 21.52 -29.24 21.27
C SER A 450 21.15 -30.35 22.24
N ASN A 451 22.15 -31.10 22.69
CA ASN A 451 21.91 -32.27 23.55
C ASN A 451 21.66 -31.90 25.02
N ASN A 452 22.10 -30.72 25.45
CA ASN A 452 22.01 -30.30 26.84
C ASN A 452 21.31 -28.95 27.00
N CYS A 453 20.43 -28.92 27.99
CA CYS A 453 19.92 -27.70 28.57
C CYS A 453 21.08 -26.95 29.25
N TYR A 454 21.12 -25.62 29.16
CA TYR A 454 22.17 -24.72 29.68
C TYR A 454 23.47 -24.56 28.87
N THR A 455 23.51 -24.97 27.59
CA THR A 455 24.66 -24.68 26.70
C THR A 455 24.47 -23.38 25.91
N ASN A 456 23.31 -23.20 25.30
CA ASN A 456 23.03 -22.04 24.45
C ASN A 456 22.45 -20.90 25.28
N ARG A 457 23.31 -20.13 25.95
CA ARG A 457 22.88 -18.92 26.66
C ARG A 457 22.59 -17.83 25.66
N MET A 458 21.38 -17.27 25.67
CA MET A 458 21.06 -16.09 24.89
C MET A 458 21.80 -14.87 25.43
N SER A 459 22.53 -14.19 24.56
CA SER A 459 23.38 -13.05 24.89
C SER A 459 23.13 -11.82 24.03
N ASN A 460 22.60 -11.98 22.82
CA ASN A 460 22.31 -10.91 21.87
C ASN A 460 21.14 -11.29 20.94
N ILE A 461 20.77 -10.41 20.01
CA ILE A 461 19.67 -10.67 19.05
C ILE A 461 20.07 -11.48 17.80
N ASN A 462 21.35 -11.73 17.56
CA ASN A 462 21.91 -12.41 16.39
C ASN A 462 22.30 -13.87 16.66
N GLU A 463 21.60 -14.53 17.58
CA GLU A 463 21.84 -15.94 17.89
C GLU A 463 21.53 -16.84 16.68
N ALA A 464 22.34 -17.89 16.48
CA ALA A 464 22.15 -18.85 15.39
C ALA A 464 20.81 -19.61 15.47
N TYR A 465 20.26 -19.73 16.68
CA TYR A 465 18.96 -20.35 16.97
C TYR A 465 17.81 -19.34 17.06
N ALA A 466 17.99 -18.09 16.61
CA ALA A 466 16.96 -17.05 16.73
C ALA A 466 15.60 -17.45 16.14
N SER A 467 15.57 -18.21 15.03
CA SER A 467 14.34 -18.70 14.42
C SER A 467 13.48 -19.57 15.35
N GLU A 468 14.09 -20.21 16.34
CA GLU A 468 13.38 -21.06 17.30
C GLU A 468 12.51 -20.24 18.27
N ALA A 469 12.67 -18.90 18.32
CA ALA A 469 11.82 -18.03 19.14
C ALA A 469 10.36 -18.07 18.70
N ALA A 470 10.06 -18.47 17.46
CA ALA A 470 8.71 -18.70 16.97
C ALA A 470 7.94 -19.70 17.85
N LYS A 471 8.65 -20.64 18.48
CA LYS A 471 8.10 -21.73 19.29
C LYS A 471 7.81 -21.34 20.74
N VAL A 472 8.22 -20.16 21.20
CA VAL A 472 8.00 -19.73 22.58
C VAL A 472 6.98 -18.60 22.60
N PHE A 473 5.90 -18.82 23.34
CA PHE A 473 4.86 -17.82 23.58
C PHE A 473 4.63 -17.65 25.08
N LEU A 474 4.51 -16.40 25.53
CA LEU A 474 4.11 -16.06 26.88
C LEU A 474 2.94 -15.09 26.85
N TYR A 475 1.84 -15.48 27.49
CA TYR A 475 0.76 -14.59 27.87
C TYR A 475 0.83 -14.23 29.36
N THR A 476 0.60 -12.97 29.70
CA THR A 476 0.36 -12.52 31.08
C THR A 476 -0.89 -11.66 31.19
N GLY A 477 -1.75 -11.97 32.18
CA GLY A 477 -2.92 -11.16 32.52
C GLY A 477 -2.60 -9.84 33.23
N GLY A 478 -1.34 -9.65 33.63
CA GLY A 478 -0.81 -8.44 34.24
C GLY A 478 0.29 -7.79 33.39
N GLU A 479 1.36 -7.36 34.05
CA GLU A 479 2.54 -6.78 33.41
C GLU A 479 3.61 -7.83 33.09
N PHE A 480 4.36 -7.60 32.01
CA PHE A 480 5.58 -8.33 31.71
C PHE A 480 6.80 -7.44 31.98
N THR A 481 7.73 -7.90 32.80
CA THR A 481 8.91 -7.11 33.18
C THR A 481 10.20 -7.91 33.08
N LEU A 482 11.20 -7.31 32.44
CA LEU A 482 12.59 -7.79 32.48
C LEU A 482 13.34 -7.08 33.60
N SER A 483 14.29 -7.77 34.22
CA SER A 483 15.21 -7.16 35.18
C SER A 483 16.47 -6.66 34.46
N GLY A 484 17.23 -5.75 35.08
CA GLY A 484 18.45 -5.19 34.47
C GLY A 484 19.38 -6.28 33.94
N GLY A 485 19.78 -6.17 32.66
CA GLY A 485 20.69 -7.13 32.02
C GLY A 485 20.09 -8.50 31.69
N THR A 486 18.77 -8.69 31.79
CA THR A 486 18.13 -9.95 31.39
C THR A 486 17.64 -9.91 29.95
N ASN A 487 17.78 -11.03 29.24
CA ASN A 487 17.32 -11.20 27.86
C ASN A 487 15.97 -11.94 27.80
N TRP A 488 15.31 -11.92 26.65
CA TRP A 488 14.08 -12.68 26.42
C TRP A 488 14.03 -13.36 25.05
N PHE A 489 13.42 -14.54 25.01
CA PHE A 489 13.30 -15.37 23.82
C PHE A 489 11.85 -15.84 23.66
N GLY A 490 11.21 -15.43 22.58
CA GLY A 490 9.81 -15.71 22.27
C GLY A 490 8.92 -14.47 22.22
N THR A 491 7.67 -14.70 21.85
CA THR A 491 6.63 -13.66 21.80
C THR A 491 6.00 -13.45 23.16
N VAL A 492 5.80 -12.19 23.54
CA VAL A 492 5.07 -11.78 24.75
C VAL A 492 3.76 -11.12 24.33
N LEU A 493 2.65 -11.60 24.89
CA LEU A 493 1.37 -10.91 24.91
C LEU A 493 1.00 -10.56 26.35
N ALA A 494 1.03 -9.27 26.70
CA ALA A 494 0.65 -8.79 28.02
C ALA A 494 -0.70 -8.08 27.97
N ASN A 495 -1.55 -8.33 28.96
CA ASN A 495 -2.74 -7.52 29.15
C ASN A 495 -2.37 -6.09 29.57
N GLY A 496 -1.39 -5.95 30.47
CA GLY A 496 -0.84 -4.68 30.94
C GLY A 496 0.43 -4.26 30.20
N ASN A 497 1.27 -3.48 30.87
CA ASN A 497 2.51 -2.95 30.31
C ASN A 497 3.54 -4.05 30.03
N ILE A 498 4.37 -3.83 29.02
CA ILE A 498 5.60 -4.59 28.77
C ILE A 498 6.78 -3.68 29.07
N GLN A 499 7.64 -4.08 29.98
CA GLN A 499 8.78 -3.28 30.47
C GLN A 499 10.09 -4.04 30.20
N PRO A 500 10.71 -3.85 29.02
CA PRO A 500 12.10 -4.23 28.81
C PRO A 500 13.01 -3.56 29.84
N ALA A 501 14.20 -4.11 30.02
CA ALA A 501 15.19 -3.56 30.94
C ALA A 501 16.38 -2.99 30.18
N GLY A 502 17.10 -2.06 30.81
CA GLY A 502 18.32 -1.50 30.24
C GLY A 502 19.30 -2.60 29.83
N GLY A 503 19.68 -2.61 28.55
CA GLY A 503 20.62 -3.58 27.98
C GLY A 503 20.00 -4.92 27.59
N SER A 504 18.67 -5.09 27.64
CA SER A 504 18.04 -6.36 27.28
C SER A 504 18.09 -6.61 25.78
N SER A 505 18.46 -7.84 25.40
CA SER A 505 18.30 -8.37 24.05
C SER A 505 17.06 -9.24 23.98
N ILE A 506 16.22 -9.03 22.97
CA ILE A 506 14.95 -9.73 22.79
C ILE A 506 14.90 -10.35 21.39
N ILE A 507 14.56 -11.64 21.31
CA ILE A 507 14.27 -12.29 20.02
C ILE A 507 12.82 -12.75 20.09
N GLY A 508 11.96 -12.23 19.22
CA GLY A 508 10.51 -12.46 19.26
C GLY A 508 9.73 -11.17 18.98
N SER A 509 8.61 -10.99 19.69
CA SER A 509 7.75 -9.82 19.53
C SER A 509 7.04 -9.45 20.86
N LEU A 510 6.64 -8.19 21.00
CA LEU A 510 6.07 -7.63 22.23
C LEU A 510 4.71 -6.98 21.96
N HIS A 511 3.63 -7.55 22.49
CA HIS A 511 2.27 -7.09 22.24
C HIS A 511 1.57 -6.77 23.56
N SER A 512 1.02 -5.56 23.68
CA SER A 512 0.25 -5.16 24.85
C SER A 512 -1.21 -4.90 24.45
N ILE A 513 -2.15 -5.56 25.14
CA ILE A 513 -3.60 -5.43 24.87
C ILE A 513 -4.09 -4.07 25.33
N ASN A 514 -3.86 -3.73 26.61
CA ASN A 514 -4.40 -2.54 27.28
C ASN A 514 -3.32 -1.63 27.92
N GLY A 515 -2.03 -1.97 27.75
CA GLY A 515 -0.91 -1.21 28.31
C GLY A 515 0.00 -0.63 27.24
N SER A 516 1.17 -0.14 27.67
CA SER A 516 2.23 0.40 26.81
C SER A 516 3.42 -0.56 26.70
N VAL A 517 4.23 -0.38 25.65
CA VAL A 517 5.50 -1.09 25.49
C VAL A 517 6.66 -0.13 25.80
N ASN A 518 7.52 -0.54 26.73
CA ASN A 518 8.65 0.21 27.27
C ASN A 518 8.32 1.57 27.92
N PRO A 519 7.29 1.67 28.80
CA PRO A 519 6.97 2.93 29.47
C PRO A 519 8.12 3.45 30.37
N ASN A 520 9.00 2.56 30.84
CA ASN A 520 10.17 2.88 31.65
C ASN A 520 11.35 3.46 30.87
N SER A 521 11.27 3.60 29.54
CA SER A 521 12.31 4.23 28.73
C SER A 521 13.67 3.52 28.76
N SER A 522 13.66 2.22 29.01
CA SER A 522 14.89 1.44 29.07
C SER A 522 15.47 1.26 27.68
N TRP A 523 16.80 1.27 27.56
CA TRP A 523 17.46 0.89 26.32
C TRP A 523 17.32 -0.62 26.09
N TYR A 524 16.93 -1.06 24.90
CA TYR A 524 16.85 -2.47 24.51
C TYR A 524 17.09 -2.66 23.01
N GLU A 525 17.37 -3.90 22.63
CA GLU A 525 17.35 -4.33 21.23
C GLU A 525 16.40 -5.50 21.03
N ILE A 526 15.70 -5.52 19.89
CA ILE A 526 14.78 -6.60 19.54
C ILE A 526 14.92 -7.01 18.08
N LYS A 527 14.91 -8.33 17.83
CA LYS A 527 14.78 -8.93 16.51
C LYS A 527 13.45 -9.64 16.39
N TYR A 528 12.69 -9.27 15.36
CA TYR A 528 11.41 -9.88 15.06
C TYR A 528 11.55 -11.36 14.68
N VAL A 529 10.74 -12.19 15.34
CA VAL A 529 10.46 -13.56 14.93
C VAL A 529 8.96 -13.78 15.13
N LYS A 530 8.28 -14.18 14.05
CA LYS A 530 6.84 -14.44 14.07
C LYS A 530 6.52 -15.65 14.95
N SER A 531 5.59 -15.48 15.89
CA SER A 531 5.13 -16.55 16.79
C SER A 531 4.32 -17.62 16.05
N ASN A 532 4.53 -18.90 16.36
CA ASN A 532 3.61 -19.97 15.96
C ASN A 532 2.24 -19.77 16.59
N TYR A 533 2.20 -19.54 17.92
CA TYR A 533 0.96 -19.45 18.69
C TYR A 533 0.08 -18.26 18.27
N LEU A 534 0.65 -17.05 18.24
CA LEU A 534 -0.11 -15.82 17.91
C LEU A 534 -0.47 -15.73 16.43
N SER A 535 0.13 -16.56 15.57
CA SER A 535 -0.27 -16.62 14.16
C SER A 535 -1.46 -17.54 13.92
N SER A 536 -1.70 -18.50 14.81
CA SER A 536 -2.78 -19.48 14.70
C SER A 536 -4.01 -19.18 15.58
N HIS A 537 -3.96 -18.10 16.37
CA HIS A 537 -5.00 -17.64 17.30
C HIS A 537 -5.11 -16.12 17.22
#